data_AF-A0A2V6HL00-F1
#
_entry.id   AF-A0A2V6HL00-F1
#
_cell.length_a   1.000
_cell.length_b   1.000
_cell.length_c   1.000
_cell.angle_alpha   90.00
_cell.angle_beta   90.00
_cell.angle_gamma   90.00
#
_symmetry.space_group_name_H-M   'P 1'
#
loop_
_entity.id
_entity.type
_entity.pdbx_description
1 polymer ?
#
loop_
_entity_poly.entity_id
_entity_poly.type
_entity_poly.pdbx_seq_one_letter_code
_entity_poly.pdbx_strand_id
1 'polypeptide(L)'
;MSWTSLNLWAQESETELLKQARVTKHQAKKIALAKVKRGAIKCVALEKENGVLIWSVDIAQPPKKDLTDVWVDATTGKITAIEVETLQRRKK
;
A
#
# COMPACT_ATOMS: atom_id res chain seq x y z
N MET A 1 -35.02 -24.67 3.45
CA MET A 1 -34.48 -23.72 4.43
C MET A 1 -33.04 -24.09 4.71
N SER A 2 -32.09 -23.30 4.22
CA SER A 2 -30.66 -23.33 4.57
C SER A 2 -29.96 -22.35 3.63
N TRP A 3 -29.97 -21.07 3.99
CA TRP A 3 -29.03 -20.12 3.41
C TRP A 3 -27.74 -20.22 4.23
N THR A 4 -26.75 -20.90 3.68
CA THR A 4 -25.41 -20.96 4.25
C THR A 4 -24.85 -19.55 4.33
N SER A 5 -24.61 -19.09 5.56
CA SER A 5 -23.70 -17.98 5.85
C SER A 5 -22.34 -18.28 5.23
N LEU A 6 -21.79 -17.34 4.47
CA LEU A 6 -20.34 -17.16 4.37
C LEU A 6 -20.02 -15.79 3.76
N ASN A 7 -20.26 -14.70 4.47
CA ASN A 7 -19.56 -13.45 4.17
C ASN A 7 -18.19 -13.48 4.89
N LEU A 8 -17.33 -14.39 4.45
CA LEU A 8 -16.00 -14.61 5.01
C LEU A 8 -14.93 -14.09 4.06
N TRP A 9 -15.07 -12.84 3.59
CA TRP A 9 -14.00 -11.95 3.07
C TRP A 9 -14.58 -10.55 2.85
N ALA A 10 -15.01 -9.88 3.91
CA ALA A 10 -15.17 -8.43 3.84
C ALA A 10 -13.76 -7.83 3.88
N GLN A 11 -13.16 -7.57 2.72
CA GLN A 11 -12.05 -6.61 2.66
C GLN A 11 -12.59 -5.30 3.26
N GLU A 12 -11.97 -4.82 4.34
CA GLU A 12 -12.31 -3.53 4.93
C GLU A 12 -12.27 -2.47 3.80
N SER A 13 -13.37 -1.76 3.60
CA SER A 13 -13.43 -0.77 2.52
C SER A 13 -12.41 0.35 2.80
N GLU A 14 -11.88 0.97 1.75
CA GLU A 14 -10.90 2.06 1.88
C GLU A 14 -11.41 3.16 2.83
N THR A 15 -12.72 3.42 2.86
CA THR A 15 -13.36 4.36 3.79
C THR A 15 -13.18 3.99 5.25
N GLU A 16 -13.30 2.72 5.63
CA GLU A 16 -13.12 2.27 7.02
C GLU A 16 -11.65 2.27 7.42
N LEU A 17 -10.76 1.94 6.48
CA LEU A 17 -9.31 2.02 6.68
C LEU A 17 -8.85 3.48 6.88
N LEU A 18 -9.41 4.42 6.10
CA LEU A 18 -9.09 5.84 6.20
C LEU A 18 -9.43 6.44 7.56
N LYS A 19 -10.50 5.96 8.22
CA LYS A 19 -10.85 6.40 9.59
C LYS A 19 -9.77 6.04 10.62
N GLN A 20 -8.98 5.01 10.34
CA GLN A 20 -7.91 4.53 11.23
C GLN A 20 -6.55 5.16 10.89
N ALA A 21 -6.38 5.66 9.66
CA ALA A 21 -5.15 6.29 9.20
C ALA A 21 -4.95 7.67 9.84
N ARG A 22 -3.73 7.92 10.35
CA ARG A 22 -3.27 9.25 10.82
C ARG A 22 -2.36 9.92 9.82
N VAL A 23 -1.67 9.13 9.02
CA VAL A 23 -0.85 9.57 7.89
C VAL A 23 -1.73 9.64 6.67
N THR A 24 -1.75 10.81 6.05
CA THR A 24 -2.50 11.03 4.81
C THR A 24 -1.79 10.39 3.62
N LYS A 25 -2.56 10.13 2.56
CA LYS A 25 -2.03 9.70 1.25
C LYS A 25 -0.90 10.62 0.75
N HIS A 26 -1.03 11.93 0.93
CA HIS A 26 -0.01 12.90 0.51
C HIS A 26 1.28 12.80 1.32
N GLN A 27 1.18 12.63 2.64
CA GLN A 27 2.35 12.41 3.50
C GLN A 27 3.06 11.10 3.16
N ALA A 28 2.32 10.02 2.95
CA ALA A 28 2.89 8.74 2.52
C ALA A 28 3.66 8.85 1.20
N LYS A 29 3.08 9.52 0.19
CA LYS A 29 3.78 9.83 -1.07
C LYS A 29 5.11 10.56 -0.86
N LYS A 30 5.11 11.57 0.01
CA LYS A 30 6.32 12.36 0.32
C LYS A 30 7.38 11.50 1.01
N ILE A 31 6.99 10.67 1.97
CA ILE A 31 7.88 9.73 2.67
C ILE A 31 8.50 8.74 1.68
N ALA A 32 7.67 8.13 0.83
CA ALA A 32 8.12 7.15 -0.14
C ALA A 32 9.08 7.74 -1.19
N LEU A 33 8.78 8.94 -1.72
CA LEU A 33 9.67 9.64 -2.66
C LEU A 33 10.97 10.14 -2.03
N ALA A 34 10.97 10.45 -0.72
CA ALA A 34 12.20 10.75 0.00
C ALA A 34 13.12 9.52 0.08
N LYS A 35 12.54 8.32 0.18
CA LYS A 35 13.29 7.06 0.17
C LYS A 35 13.74 6.66 -1.24
N VAL A 36 12.86 6.76 -2.23
CA VAL A 36 13.09 6.35 -3.61
C VAL A 36 13.35 7.59 -4.48
N LYS A 37 14.61 8.02 -4.49
CA LYS A 37 15.04 9.20 -5.23
C LYS A 37 14.83 9.01 -6.74
N ARG A 38 14.45 10.10 -7.41
CA ARG A 38 14.20 10.16 -8.88
C ARG A 38 13.13 9.16 -9.36
N GLY A 39 12.25 8.73 -8.46
CA GLY A 39 11.13 7.85 -8.79
C GLY A 39 9.87 8.61 -9.19
N ALA A 40 8.98 7.95 -9.93
CA ALA A 40 7.66 8.43 -10.26
C ALA A 40 6.61 7.49 -9.65
N ILE A 41 5.71 8.05 -8.82
CA ILE A 41 4.65 7.26 -8.19
C ILE A 41 3.65 6.78 -9.26
N LYS A 42 3.33 5.49 -9.23
CA LYS A 42 2.37 4.84 -10.13
C LYS A 42 1.07 4.50 -9.44
N CYS A 43 1.14 3.94 -8.24
CA CYS A 43 -0.03 3.60 -7.44
C CYS A 43 0.18 3.99 -5.98
N VAL A 44 -0.92 4.25 -5.28
CA VAL A 44 -0.92 4.38 -3.82
C VAL A 44 -2.23 3.79 -3.32
N ALA A 45 -2.13 2.73 -2.53
CA ALA A 45 -3.25 2.00 -1.93
C ALA A 45 -3.13 2.00 -0.41
N LEU A 46 -4.28 2.08 0.28
CA LEU A 46 -4.37 1.87 1.72
C LEU A 46 -4.80 0.43 1.96
N GLU A 47 -3.96 -0.35 2.62
CA GLU A 47 -4.17 -1.78 2.82
C GLU A 47 -3.84 -2.18 4.26
N LYS A 48 -4.32 -3.35 4.67
CA LYS A 48 -4.02 -3.93 5.97
C LYS A 48 -3.26 -5.23 5.75
N GLU A 49 -1.96 -5.17 5.99
CA GLU A 49 -1.04 -6.28 5.76
C GLU A 49 -0.61 -6.85 7.10
N ASN A 50 -0.88 -8.13 7.34
CA ASN A 50 -0.61 -8.82 8.61
C ASN A 50 -1.12 -8.05 9.85
N GLY A 51 -2.28 -7.40 9.73
CA GLY A 51 -2.90 -6.61 10.81
C GLY A 51 -2.37 -5.19 10.96
N VAL A 52 -1.37 -4.78 10.17
CA VAL A 52 -0.81 -3.42 10.16
C VAL A 52 -1.43 -2.61 9.03
N LEU A 53 -1.94 -1.42 9.35
CA LEU A 53 -2.45 -0.49 8.36
C LEU A 53 -1.29 0.22 7.64
N ILE A 54 -1.18 0.05 6.32
CA ILE A 54 -0.09 0.59 5.51
C ILE A 54 -0.60 1.34 4.28
N TRP A 55 0.13 2.37 3.89
CA TRP A 55 0.13 2.88 2.53
C TRP A 55 1.17 2.10 1.72
N SER A 56 0.73 1.30 0.76
CA SER A 56 1.60 0.73 -0.29
C SER A 56 1.76 1.79 -1.39
N VAL A 57 3.00 2.07 -1.78
CA VAL A 57 3.37 3.14 -2.71
C VAL A 57 4.28 2.57 -3.78
N ASP A 58 3.72 2.33 -4.95
CA ASP A 58 4.44 1.83 -6.11
C ASP A 58 5.18 2.97 -6.81
N ILE A 59 6.50 2.84 -6.94
CA ILE A 59 7.36 3.85 -7.53
C ILE A 59 8.15 3.25 -8.69
N ALA A 60 7.96 3.80 -9.88
CA ALA A 60 8.78 3.47 -11.05
C ALA A 60 10.10 4.24 -11.00
N GLN A 61 11.22 3.57 -11.30
CA GLN A 61 12.54 4.19 -11.38
C GLN A 61 13.23 3.86 -12.72
N PRO A 62 12.98 4.64 -13.79
CA PRO A 62 13.66 4.47 -15.06
C PRO A 62 15.20 4.49 -14.90
N PRO A 63 15.95 3.66 -15.66
CA PRO A 63 15.50 2.79 -16.74
C PRO A 63 15.00 1.40 -16.28
N LYS A 64 14.87 1.15 -14.96
CA LYS A 64 14.40 -0.13 -14.45
C LYS A 64 12.95 -0.37 -14.88
N LYS A 65 12.64 -1.62 -15.24
CA LYS A 65 11.28 -2.06 -15.59
C LYS A 65 10.43 -2.38 -14.37
N ASP A 66 11.08 -2.69 -13.25
CA ASP A 66 10.42 -3.06 -12.00
C ASP A 66 9.96 -1.82 -11.21
N LEU A 67 8.94 -2.02 -10.39
CA LEU A 67 8.45 -1.03 -9.44
C LEU A 67 9.11 -1.27 -8.09
N THR A 68 9.41 -0.19 -7.37
CA THR A 68 9.74 -0.27 -5.95
C THR A 68 8.47 0.03 -5.17
N ASP A 69 7.95 -0.96 -4.46
CA ASP A 69 6.84 -0.76 -3.53
C ASP A 69 7.41 -0.39 -2.16
N VAL A 70 6.97 0.75 -1.63
CA VAL A 70 7.37 1.26 -0.32
C VAL A 70 6.15 1.25 0.58
N TRP A 71 6.20 0.43 1.63
CA TRP A 71 5.14 0.36 2.62
C TRP A 71 5.40 1.35 3.74
N VAL A 72 4.46 2.27 3.94
CA VAL A 72 4.50 3.28 4.98
C VAL A 72 3.38 2.99 5.98
N ASP A 73 3.72 2.79 7.25
CA ASP A 73 2.75 2.69 8.34
C ASP A 73 1.81 3.90 8.32
N ALA A 74 0.52 3.65 8.12
CA ALA A 74 -0.50 4.68 7.95
C ALA A 74 -0.86 5.39 9.27
N THR A 75 -0.30 4.96 10.40
CA THR A 75 -0.49 5.57 11.72
C THR A 75 0.74 6.34 12.19
N THR A 76 1.95 5.83 11.91
CA THR A 76 3.21 6.41 12.41
C THR A 76 4.07 7.08 11.33
N GLY A 77 3.87 6.75 10.05
CA GLY A 77 4.66 7.25 8.93
C GLY A 77 6.01 6.57 8.77
N LYS A 78 6.30 5.53 9.55
CA LYS A 78 7.53 4.74 9.42
C LYS A 78 7.44 3.85 8.18
N ILE A 79 8.57 3.68 7.50
CA ILE A 79 8.67 2.69 6.41
C ILE A 79 8.79 1.30 7.05
N THR A 80 7.87 0.40 6.73
CA THR A 80 7.82 -0.97 7.27
C THR A 80 8.42 -2.00 6.33
N ALA A 81 8.32 -1.77 5.01
CA ALA A 81 8.93 -2.63 4.00
C ALA A 81 9.30 -1.83 2.74
N ILE A 82 10.28 -2.35 2.01
CA ILE A 82 10.61 -1.90 0.66
C ILE A 82 10.83 -3.14 -0.17
N GLU A 83 9.99 -3.32 -1.17
CA GLU A 83 10.06 -4.46 -2.07
C GLU A 83 10.31 -4.00 -3.49
N VAL A 84 10.99 -4.84 -4.27
CA VAL A 84 11.07 -4.67 -5.72
C VAL A 84 10.02 -5.59 -6.33
N GLU A 85 8.93 -5.00 -6.83
CA GLU A 85 7.88 -5.70 -7.53
C GLU A 85 8.16 -5.72 -9.04
N THR A 86 8.47 -6.92 -9.54
CA THR A 86 8.40 -7.18 -10.98
C THR A 86 6.92 -7.26 -11.34
N LEU A 87 6.48 -6.65 -12.45
CA LEU A 87 5.06 -6.56 -12.86
C LEU A 87 4.29 -7.90 -12.88
N GLN A 88 5.00 -9.03 -12.85
CA GLN A 88 4.43 -10.38 -12.81
C GLN A 88 3.92 -10.82 -11.43
N ARG A 89 4.36 -10.19 -10.34
CA ARG A 89 4.01 -10.63 -8.96
C ARG A 89 2.63 -10.15 -8.51
N ARG A 90 2.11 -9.06 -9.07
CA ARG A 90 0.79 -8.51 -8.74
C ARG A 90 -0.36 -9.24 -9.45
N LYS A 91 -0.46 -10.54 -9.26
CA LYS A 91 -1.72 -11.28 -9.47
C LYS A 91 -2.38 -11.45 -8.11
N LYS A 92 -3.26 -10.51 -7.77
CA LYS A 92 -4.19 -10.59 -6.64
C LYS A 92 -5.49 -11.21 -7.12
#